data_AF-A0A7K9CCM9-F1
#
_entry.id   AF-A0A7K9CCM9-F1
#
_cell.length_a   1.000
_cell.length_b   1.000
_cell.length_c   1.000
_cell.angle_alpha   90.00
_cell.angle_beta   90.00
_cell.angle_gamma   90.00
#
_symmetry.space_group_name_H-M   'P 1'
#
loop_
_entity.id
_entity.type
_entity.pdbx_description
1 polymer ?
#
loop_
_entity_poly.entity_id
_entity_poly.type
_entity_poly.pdbx_seq_one_letter_code
_entity_poly.pdbx_strand_id
1 'polypeptide(L)'
;PISRLVLRITTDDSKAVCRLSVKFGATLRASRLLLERARELQLAVIGVSFHVGSGCTDPETFVQAISDARCVFDMGAELGFSMHLLDIGGGFPGSEDVKLKFEEITSVINPALDKYFPVDSGVRIIAEPGRYYVASAFTLAVNIIAKKMVLKEQTGSDDEDEANDKTLMYYVNDGVYGSFNCILYDHAHVKPVLQKRPKPDESCFSCSIWGPTCDGLDRIVERCAMPELQVGDWMLFENMGAYTVAAASTFNGFQRPAIHYVMSRPAWQLMQQIKEQGFLAEVEEQDVASLPLSCAWESGIEYPAACASASINV
;
A
#
# COMPACT_ATOMS: atom_id res chain seq x y z
N PRO A 1 33.68 -15.37 -7.08
CA PRO A 1 32.59 -14.45 -6.66
C PRO A 1 31.95 -14.96 -5.35
N ILE A 2 31.66 -14.08 -4.38
CA ILE A 2 31.23 -14.47 -3.01
C ILE A 2 29.79 -14.08 -2.66
N SER A 3 29.02 -13.59 -3.62
CA SER A 3 27.63 -13.18 -3.40
C SER A 3 26.74 -14.36 -3.05
N ARG A 4 25.83 -14.15 -2.10
CA ARG A 4 24.75 -15.09 -1.78
C ARG A 4 23.51 -14.68 -2.58
N LEU A 5 23.08 -15.56 -3.48
CA LEU A 5 22.01 -15.29 -4.44
C LEU A 5 20.68 -15.82 -3.92
N VAL A 6 19.62 -15.07 -4.18
CA VAL A 6 18.23 -15.46 -3.93
C VAL A 6 17.54 -15.53 -5.29
N LEU A 7 16.94 -16.68 -5.61
CA LEU A 7 16.28 -16.89 -6.89
C LEU A 7 14.85 -16.38 -6.82
N ARG A 8 14.50 -15.36 -7.61
CA ARG A 8 13.13 -14.85 -7.68
C ARG A 8 12.27 -15.71 -8.60
N ILE A 9 11.16 -16.27 -8.11
CA ILE A 9 10.18 -17.01 -8.90
C ILE A 9 9.00 -16.12 -9.34
N THR A 10 8.32 -16.55 -10.39
CA THR A 10 7.08 -15.92 -10.87
C THR A 10 5.90 -16.30 -9.97
N THR A 11 4.89 -15.45 -9.90
CA THR A 11 3.63 -15.68 -9.17
C THR A 11 2.44 -15.35 -10.07
N ASP A 12 1.26 -15.92 -9.76
CA ASP A 12 0.01 -15.46 -10.39
C ASP A 12 -0.43 -14.12 -9.80
N ASP A 13 -0.01 -13.03 -10.42
CA ASP A 13 -0.37 -11.66 -10.04
C ASP A 13 -1.58 -11.12 -10.81
N SER A 14 -2.38 -11.99 -11.46
CA SER A 14 -3.52 -11.58 -12.28
C SER A 14 -4.55 -10.75 -11.51
N LYS A 15 -4.66 -10.96 -10.21
CA LYS A 15 -5.56 -10.29 -9.27
C LYS A 15 -4.90 -9.16 -8.45
N ALA A 16 -3.65 -8.80 -8.75
CA ALA A 16 -2.99 -7.65 -8.13
C ALA A 16 -3.28 -6.36 -8.91
N VAL A 17 -3.34 -5.24 -8.19
CA VAL A 17 -3.47 -3.90 -8.79
C VAL A 17 -2.24 -3.57 -9.63
N CYS A 18 -1.04 -3.83 -9.11
CA CYS A 18 0.22 -3.65 -9.85
C CYS A 18 0.87 -5.00 -10.12
N ARG A 19 0.89 -5.40 -11.39
CA ARG A 19 1.50 -6.66 -11.87
C ARG A 19 3.00 -6.52 -12.09
N LEU A 20 3.78 -7.46 -11.55
CA LEU A 20 5.24 -7.51 -11.60
C LEU A 20 5.77 -8.76 -12.32
N SER A 21 5.00 -9.85 -12.38
CA SER A 21 5.40 -11.15 -12.91
C SER A 21 5.65 -11.15 -14.42
N VAL A 22 5.03 -10.22 -15.16
CA VAL A 22 5.31 -10.04 -16.60
C VAL A 22 6.76 -9.57 -16.82
N LYS A 23 7.33 -8.85 -15.86
CA LYS A 23 8.68 -8.27 -15.95
C LYS A 23 9.73 -9.11 -15.22
N PHE A 24 9.36 -9.76 -14.12
CA PHE A 24 10.29 -10.46 -13.22
C PHE A 24 9.78 -11.84 -12.78
N GLY A 25 10.70 -12.71 -12.38
CA GLY A 25 10.39 -14.02 -11.81
C GLY A 25 10.62 -15.16 -12.81
N ALA A 26 11.35 -16.18 -12.38
CA ALA A 26 11.57 -17.40 -13.14
C ALA A 26 10.38 -18.36 -12.97
N THR A 27 9.98 -19.03 -14.06
CA THR A 27 9.08 -20.19 -13.97
C THR A 27 9.80 -21.36 -13.30
N LEU A 28 9.09 -22.33 -12.72
CA LEU A 28 9.70 -23.52 -12.11
C LEU A 28 10.69 -24.24 -13.05
N ARG A 29 10.35 -24.35 -14.34
CA ARG A 29 11.24 -24.90 -15.37
C ARG A 29 12.52 -24.07 -15.53
N ALA A 30 12.40 -22.75 -15.60
CA ALA A 30 13.56 -21.87 -15.71
C ALA A 30 14.40 -21.88 -14.42
N SER A 31 13.76 -21.97 -13.24
CA SER A 31 14.44 -22.07 -11.94
C SER A 31 15.37 -23.28 -11.89
N ARG A 32 14.94 -24.45 -12.37
CA ARG A 32 15.80 -25.64 -12.46
C ARG A 32 17.06 -25.37 -13.28
N LEU A 33 16.90 -24.81 -14.49
CA LEU A 33 18.01 -24.50 -15.40
C LEU A 33 18.97 -23.45 -14.80
N LEU A 34 18.42 -22.46 -14.09
CA LEU A 34 19.23 -21.44 -13.40
C LEU A 34 20.03 -22.04 -12.24
N LEU A 35 19.47 -22.97 -11.48
CA LEU A 35 20.17 -23.67 -10.40
C LEU A 35 21.29 -24.58 -10.93
N GLU A 36 21.03 -25.33 -12.00
CA GLU A 36 22.05 -26.12 -12.70
C GLU A 36 23.20 -25.23 -13.17
N ARG A 37 22.87 -24.11 -13.81
CA ARG A 37 23.88 -23.15 -14.27
C ARG A 37 24.65 -22.50 -13.11
N ALA A 38 23.97 -22.18 -12.00
CA ALA A 38 24.62 -21.64 -10.81
C ALA A 38 25.61 -22.64 -10.19
N ARG A 39 25.28 -23.95 -10.23
CA ARG A 39 26.17 -25.02 -9.77
C ARG A 39 27.43 -25.12 -10.63
N GLU A 40 27.28 -25.10 -11.95
CA GLU A 40 28.40 -25.10 -12.90
C GLU A 40 29.34 -23.91 -12.68
N LEU A 41 28.76 -22.75 -12.37
CA LEU A 41 29.49 -21.51 -12.11
C LEU A 41 29.97 -21.38 -10.65
N GLN A 42 29.74 -22.38 -9.80
CA GLN A 42 30.11 -22.39 -8.38
C GLN A 42 29.56 -21.17 -7.60
N LEU A 43 28.35 -20.74 -7.93
CA LEU A 43 27.65 -19.64 -7.26
C LEU A 43 26.87 -20.16 -6.05
N ALA A 44 26.79 -19.37 -4.99
CA ALA A 44 26.06 -19.71 -3.78
C ALA A 44 24.60 -19.23 -3.86
N VAL A 45 23.68 -20.09 -4.27
CA VAL A 45 22.24 -19.83 -4.17
C VAL A 45 21.76 -20.27 -2.79
N ILE A 46 21.21 -19.34 -2.01
CA ILE A 46 20.87 -19.55 -0.59
C ILE A 46 19.36 -19.56 -0.33
N GLY A 47 18.53 -19.28 -1.34
CA GLY A 47 17.11 -19.07 -1.10
C GLY A 47 16.29 -18.75 -2.32
N VAL A 48 15.01 -18.54 -2.07
CA VAL A 48 13.99 -18.19 -3.07
C VAL A 48 13.26 -16.94 -2.61
N SER A 49 12.94 -16.05 -3.55
CA SER A 49 12.03 -14.94 -3.31
C SER A 49 10.85 -14.95 -4.27
N PHE A 50 9.75 -14.34 -3.88
CA PHE A 50 8.62 -14.06 -4.77
C PHE A 50 7.97 -12.73 -4.42
N HIS A 51 7.06 -12.24 -5.26
CA HIS A 51 6.27 -11.05 -4.94
C HIS A 51 4.94 -11.11 -5.65
N VAL A 52 3.84 -11.20 -4.90
CA VAL A 52 2.47 -11.40 -5.41
C VAL A 52 1.82 -10.16 -6.07
N GLY A 53 2.59 -9.10 -6.31
CA GLY A 53 2.11 -7.78 -6.72
C GLY A 53 1.60 -6.89 -5.56
N SER A 54 1.49 -5.58 -5.83
CA SER A 54 0.91 -4.62 -4.88
C SER A 54 -0.62 -4.61 -5.03
N GLY A 55 -1.34 -4.54 -3.90
CA GLY A 55 -2.79 -4.59 -3.89
C GLY A 55 -3.33 -5.95 -4.33
N CYS A 56 -2.73 -7.04 -3.86
CA CYS A 56 -3.25 -8.38 -4.09
C CYS A 56 -4.65 -8.50 -3.50
N THR A 57 -5.60 -9.04 -4.26
CA THR A 57 -7.01 -9.20 -3.83
C THR A 57 -7.38 -10.65 -3.52
N ASP A 58 -6.43 -11.58 -3.64
CA ASP A 58 -6.61 -13.00 -3.40
C ASP A 58 -5.44 -13.57 -2.56
N PRO A 59 -5.64 -13.85 -1.26
CA PRO A 59 -4.57 -14.32 -0.39
C PRO A 59 -4.04 -15.70 -0.78
N GLU A 60 -4.81 -16.52 -1.51
CA GLU A 60 -4.37 -17.85 -1.97
C GLU A 60 -3.16 -17.78 -2.91
N THR A 61 -2.94 -16.64 -3.57
CA THR A 61 -1.72 -16.40 -4.38
C THR A 61 -0.45 -16.55 -3.53
N PHE A 62 -0.47 -16.16 -2.25
CA PHE A 62 0.67 -16.40 -1.36
C PHE A 62 0.88 -17.89 -1.08
N VAL A 63 -0.19 -18.65 -0.85
CA VAL A 63 -0.10 -20.11 -0.60
C VAL A 63 0.54 -20.81 -1.79
N GLN A 64 0.09 -20.48 -3.00
CA GLN A 64 0.67 -21.03 -4.22
C GLN A 64 2.15 -20.66 -4.36
N ALA A 65 2.51 -19.39 -4.12
CA ALA A 65 3.90 -18.94 -4.21
C ALA A 65 4.82 -19.61 -3.17
N ILE A 66 4.33 -19.83 -1.95
CA ILE A 66 5.04 -20.58 -0.90
C ILE A 66 5.24 -22.05 -1.33
N SER A 67 4.19 -22.68 -1.87
CA SER A 67 4.27 -24.05 -2.40
C SER A 67 5.28 -24.16 -3.56
N ASP A 68 5.28 -23.20 -4.47
CA ASP A 68 6.22 -23.17 -5.60
C ASP A 68 7.66 -22.92 -5.13
N ALA A 69 7.84 -22.06 -4.12
CA ALA A 69 9.14 -21.84 -3.49
C ALA A 69 9.67 -23.14 -2.87
N ARG A 70 8.83 -23.92 -2.17
CA ARG A 70 9.20 -25.24 -1.64
C ARG A 70 9.71 -26.17 -2.74
N CYS A 71 9.00 -26.22 -3.87
CA CYS A 71 9.41 -27.01 -5.03
C CYS A 71 10.81 -26.60 -5.54
N VAL A 72 11.12 -25.30 -5.56
CA VAL A 72 12.46 -24.82 -5.96
C VAL A 72 13.53 -25.11 -4.90
N PHE A 73 13.19 -25.05 -3.61
CA PHE A 73 14.08 -25.52 -2.53
C PHE A 73 14.45 -27.00 -2.71
N ASP A 74 13.48 -27.85 -3.07
CA ASP A 74 13.70 -29.28 -3.34
C ASP A 74 14.64 -29.48 -4.55
N MET A 75 14.39 -28.76 -5.65
CA MET A 75 15.29 -28.77 -6.81
C MET A 75 16.71 -28.31 -6.45
N GLY A 76 16.82 -27.32 -5.55
CA GLY A 76 18.08 -26.84 -5.02
C GLY A 76 18.82 -27.93 -4.24
N ALA A 77 18.12 -28.64 -3.35
CA ALA A 77 18.69 -29.72 -2.55
C ALA A 77 19.23 -30.87 -3.41
N GLU A 78 18.49 -31.28 -4.46
CA GLU A 78 18.93 -32.29 -5.43
C GLU A 78 20.26 -31.91 -6.11
N LEU A 79 20.46 -30.63 -6.37
CA LEU A 79 21.68 -30.08 -6.98
C LEU A 79 22.76 -29.78 -5.94
N GLY A 80 22.53 -30.08 -4.66
CA GLY A 80 23.46 -29.91 -3.55
C GLY A 80 23.52 -28.49 -2.97
N PHE A 81 22.47 -27.67 -3.14
CA PHE A 81 22.37 -26.34 -2.52
C PHE A 81 21.80 -26.49 -1.11
N SER A 82 22.38 -25.76 -0.15
CA SER A 82 21.84 -25.64 1.20
C SER A 82 21.12 -24.29 1.33
N MET A 83 19.89 -24.25 0.81
CA MET A 83 19.04 -23.07 0.89
C MET A 83 18.43 -22.93 2.29
N HIS A 84 18.42 -21.72 2.81
CA HIS A 84 17.99 -21.40 4.17
C HIS A 84 17.32 -20.01 4.26
N LEU A 85 17.00 -19.38 3.14
CA LEU A 85 16.33 -18.08 3.09
C LEU A 85 15.10 -18.15 2.20
N LEU A 86 13.93 -17.88 2.78
CA LEU A 86 12.70 -17.63 2.03
C LEU A 86 12.35 -16.15 2.16
N ASP A 87 12.07 -15.51 1.05
CA ASP A 87 11.60 -14.13 1.00
C ASP A 87 10.21 -14.09 0.36
N ILE A 88 9.21 -13.74 1.15
CA ILE A 88 7.80 -13.72 0.72
C ILE A 88 7.40 -12.41 0.03
N GLY A 89 8.36 -11.48 -0.14
CA GLY A 89 8.14 -10.21 -0.81
C GLY A 89 7.18 -9.28 -0.08
N GLY A 90 6.51 -8.42 -0.84
CA GLY A 90 5.56 -7.44 -0.32
C GLY A 90 4.15 -7.61 -0.88
N GLY A 91 3.39 -6.52 -0.90
CA GLY A 91 2.02 -6.48 -1.42
C GLY A 91 0.94 -6.29 -0.36
N PHE A 92 1.31 -6.35 0.92
CA PHE A 92 0.45 -6.10 2.07
C PHE A 92 -0.20 -4.71 2.02
N PRO A 93 -1.48 -4.58 2.42
CA PRO A 93 -2.17 -3.28 2.48
C PRO A 93 -1.54 -2.38 3.55
N GLY A 94 -1.64 -1.06 3.39
CA GLY A 94 -1.09 -0.08 4.34
C GLY A 94 -2.14 0.81 5.01
N SER A 95 -3.42 0.49 4.84
CA SER A 95 -4.52 1.16 5.50
C SER A 95 -5.72 0.23 5.63
N GLU A 96 -6.68 0.63 6.46
CA GLU A 96 -7.96 -0.07 6.61
C GLU A 96 -8.95 0.23 5.47
N ASP A 97 -8.65 1.15 4.55
CA ASP A 97 -9.54 1.51 3.44
C ASP A 97 -9.36 0.56 2.24
N VAL A 98 -9.35 -0.75 2.51
CA VAL A 98 -9.19 -1.81 1.52
C VAL A 98 -10.13 -2.97 1.83
N LYS A 99 -10.46 -3.75 0.80
CA LYS A 99 -11.35 -4.92 0.94
C LYS A 99 -10.67 -6.09 1.66
N LEU A 100 -9.40 -6.36 1.34
CA LEU A 100 -8.63 -7.46 1.92
C LEU A 100 -7.63 -6.88 2.92
N LYS A 101 -7.79 -7.25 4.20
CA LYS A 101 -7.01 -6.73 5.33
C LYS A 101 -5.67 -7.45 5.48
N PHE A 102 -4.78 -6.84 6.25
CA PHE A 102 -3.47 -7.43 6.54
C PHE A 102 -3.62 -8.77 7.28
N GLU A 103 -4.46 -8.80 8.32
CA GLU A 103 -4.67 -9.97 9.18
C GLU A 103 -5.27 -11.13 8.40
N GLU A 104 -6.18 -10.85 7.46
CA GLU A 104 -6.77 -11.84 6.56
C GLU A 104 -5.69 -12.49 5.67
N ILE A 105 -4.75 -11.69 5.13
CA ILE A 105 -3.63 -12.22 4.35
C ILE A 105 -2.70 -13.06 5.23
N THR A 106 -2.32 -12.57 6.41
CA THR A 106 -1.41 -13.29 7.31
C THR A 106 -2.03 -14.59 7.83
N SER A 107 -3.35 -14.63 8.03
CA SER A 107 -4.08 -15.83 8.46
C SER A 107 -3.95 -17.01 7.48
N VAL A 108 -3.71 -16.70 6.21
CA VAL A 108 -3.52 -17.68 5.13
C VAL A 108 -2.03 -17.99 4.92
N ILE A 109 -1.16 -16.98 5.05
CA ILE A 109 0.29 -17.15 4.94
C ILE A 109 0.83 -18.06 6.03
N ASN A 110 0.43 -17.83 7.29
CA ASN A 110 1.01 -18.49 8.45
C ASN A 110 0.87 -20.03 8.39
N PRO A 111 -0.32 -20.62 8.17
CA PRO A 111 -0.45 -22.06 8.00
C PRO A 111 0.31 -22.62 6.79
N ALA A 112 0.44 -21.84 5.71
CA ALA A 112 1.22 -22.24 4.55
C ALA A 112 2.72 -22.30 4.87
N LEU A 113 3.25 -21.32 5.60
CA LEU A 113 4.63 -21.35 6.08
C LEU A 113 4.88 -22.55 7.01
N ASP A 114 3.99 -22.80 7.97
CA ASP A 114 4.11 -23.95 8.88
C ASP A 114 4.14 -25.28 8.11
N LYS A 115 3.32 -25.40 7.07
CA LYS A 115 3.22 -26.61 6.24
C LYS A 115 4.46 -26.83 5.36
N TYR A 116 4.96 -25.79 4.69
CA TYR A 116 5.98 -25.93 3.65
C TYR A 116 7.41 -25.63 4.14
N PHE A 117 7.53 -24.80 5.18
CA PHE A 117 8.77 -24.30 5.76
C PHE A 117 8.69 -24.31 7.31
N PRO A 118 8.49 -25.48 7.94
CA PRO A 118 8.35 -25.58 9.38
C PRO A 118 9.59 -25.09 10.12
N VAL A 119 9.43 -24.65 11.36
CA VAL A 119 10.51 -24.02 12.16
C VAL A 119 11.74 -24.90 12.31
N ASP A 120 11.56 -26.23 12.38
CA ASP A 120 12.63 -27.22 12.48
C ASP A 120 13.46 -27.38 11.19
N SER A 121 12.98 -26.85 10.05
CA SER A 121 13.74 -26.81 8.79
C SER A 121 14.94 -25.85 8.82
N GLY A 122 14.98 -24.94 9.80
CA GLY A 122 16.04 -23.93 9.93
C GLY A 122 16.01 -22.83 8.86
N VAL A 123 14.92 -22.73 8.10
CA VAL A 123 14.74 -21.67 7.11
C VAL A 123 14.46 -20.33 7.80
N ARG A 124 15.24 -19.32 7.44
CA ARG A 124 14.96 -17.93 7.78
C ARG A 124 13.94 -17.37 6.79
N ILE A 125 12.84 -16.86 7.31
CA ILE A 125 11.80 -16.20 6.50
C ILE A 125 11.95 -14.68 6.67
N ILE A 126 11.90 -13.95 5.56
CA ILE A 126 11.86 -12.49 5.52
C ILE A 126 10.73 -12.03 4.59
N ALA A 127 10.39 -10.75 4.65
CA ALA A 127 9.45 -10.10 3.74
C ALA A 127 10.00 -8.74 3.28
N GLU A 128 9.39 -8.17 2.24
CA GLU A 128 9.72 -6.86 1.66
C GLU A 128 8.51 -5.87 1.71
N PRO A 129 7.90 -5.60 2.89
CA PRO A 129 6.75 -4.71 2.97
C PRO A 129 7.14 -3.24 2.75
N GLY A 130 6.57 -2.64 1.70
CA GLY A 130 6.67 -1.21 1.43
C GLY A 130 5.51 -0.42 2.03
N ARG A 131 4.37 -0.39 1.30
CA ARG A 131 3.21 0.45 1.67
C ARG A 131 2.66 0.18 3.06
N TYR A 132 2.77 -1.06 3.54
CA TYR A 132 2.28 -1.50 4.85
C TYR A 132 2.70 -0.56 5.96
N TYR A 133 3.99 -0.17 5.98
CA TYR A 133 4.53 0.67 7.04
C TYR A 133 4.13 2.14 6.96
N VAL A 134 3.91 2.66 5.75
CA VAL A 134 3.98 4.11 5.54
C VAL A 134 2.70 4.72 4.98
N ALA A 135 1.81 3.95 4.36
CA ALA A 135 0.68 4.52 3.62
C ALA A 135 -0.20 5.40 4.53
N SER A 136 -0.70 4.86 5.64
CA SER A 136 -1.56 5.57 6.61
C SER A 136 -0.83 6.61 7.47
N ALA A 137 0.51 6.58 7.51
CA ALA A 137 1.30 7.50 8.34
C ALA A 137 1.32 8.95 7.79
N PHE A 138 0.82 9.17 6.58
CA PHE A 138 0.84 10.48 5.91
C PHE A 138 -0.56 10.91 5.49
N THR A 139 -0.90 12.14 5.86
CA THR A 139 -2.05 12.88 5.33
C THR A 139 -1.52 14.09 4.58
N LEU A 140 -1.89 14.21 3.30
CA LEU A 140 -1.54 15.36 2.47
C LEU A 140 -2.62 16.44 2.61
N ALA A 141 -2.21 17.66 2.93
CA ALA A 141 -3.09 18.82 2.90
C ALA A 141 -2.75 19.69 1.68
N VAL A 142 -3.76 19.98 0.86
CA VAL A 142 -3.62 20.85 -0.31
C VAL A 142 -4.56 22.06 -0.20
N ASN A 143 -4.13 23.19 -0.73
CA ASN A 143 -4.90 24.43 -0.72
C ASN A 143 -5.56 24.65 -2.08
N ILE A 144 -6.83 25.09 -2.08
CA ILE A 144 -7.53 25.49 -3.30
C ILE A 144 -6.97 26.84 -3.76
N ILE A 145 -6.28 26.85 -4.89
CA ILE A 145 -5.63 28.05 -5.45
C ILE A 145 -6.46 28.73 -6.54
N ALA A 146 -7.36 27.99 -7.19
CA ALA A 146 -8.32 28.55 -8.13
C ALA A 146 -9.61 27.73 -8.16
N LYS A 147 -10.68 28.39 -8.62
CA LYS A 147 -12.02 27.82 -8.73
C LYS A 147 -12.69 28.29 -10.01
N LYS A 148 -13.35 27.38 -10.73
CA LYS A 148 -14.18 27.69 -11.88
C LYS A 148 -15.57 27.09 -11.67
N MET A 149 -16.59 27.87 -12.02
CA MET A 149 -17.98 27.41 -12.11
C MET A 149 -18.32 27.18 -13.57
N VAL A 150 -18.93 26.02 -13.87
CA VAL A 150 -19.40 25.69 -15.21
C VAL A 150 -20.91 25.44 -15.10
N LEU A 151 -21.67 26.28 -15.77
CA LEU A 151 -23.10 26.11 -15.96
C LEU A 151 -23.30 25.20 -17.17
N LYS A 152 -24.11 24.16 -17.04
CA LYS A 152 -24.56 23.40 -18.21
C LYS A 152 -25.50 24.28 -19.01
N GLU A 153 -25.22 24.48 -20.30
CA GLU A 153 -26.20 25.04 -21.22
C GLU A 153 -27.26 23.96 -21.47
N GLN A 154 -28.54 24.30 -21.26
CA GLN A 154 -29.67 23.42 -21.52
C GLN A 154 -29.72 23.09 -23.02
N THR A 155 -29.24 21.92 -23.41
CA THR A 155 -29.59 21.34 -24.70
C THR A 155 -31.04 20.87 -24.58
N GLY A 156 -31.98 21.66 -25.10
CA GLY A 156 -33.43 21.54 -24.89
C GLY A 156 -34.02 20.14 -25.06
N SER A 157 -34.04 19.37 -23.98
CA SER A 157 -34.89 18.21 -23.78
C SER A 157 -35.62 18.40 -22.46
N ASP A 158 -36.95 18.34 -22.51
CA ASP A 158 -37.92 18.56 -21.44
C ASP A 158 -37.88 17.46 -20.35
N ASP A 159 -36.71 17.17 -19.78
CA ASP A 159 -36.59 16.27 -18.61
C ASP A 159 -36.40 17.11 -17.34
N GLU A 160 -37.43 17.11 -16.50
CA GLU A 160 -37.62 17.86 -15.25
C GLU A 160 -36.66 17.45 -14.11
N ASP A 161 -35.36 17.39 -14.34
CA ASP A 161 -34.34 17.25 -13.27
C ASP A 161 -33.61 18.60 -13.04
N GLU A 162 -34.36 19.61 -12.60
CA GLU A 162 -33.91 21.00 -12.30
C GLU A 162 -32.90 21.13 -11.13
N ALA A 163 -32.26 20.05 -10.66
CA ALA A 163 -31.55 20.09 -9.38
C ALA A 163 -30.03 20.35 -9.43
N ASN A 164 -29.34 20.37 -10.57
CA ASN A 164 -27.91 20.71 -10.57
C ASN A 164 -27.30 21.09 -11.94
N ASP A 165 -27.73 22.22 -12.50
CA ASP A 165 -27.11 22.86 -13.69
C ASP A 165 -25.70 23.41 -13.43
N LYS A 166 -25.19 23.28 -12.21
CA LYS A 166 -23.90 23.83 -11.76
C LYS A 166 -22.90 22.72 -11.47
N THR A 167 -21.75 22.79 -12.14
CA THR A 167 -20.57 21.98 -11.82
C THR A 167 -19.41 22.87 -11.40
N LEU A 168 -18.58 22.37 -10.47
CA LEU A 168 -17.46 23.13 -9.90
C LEU A 168 -16.13 22.46 -10.27
N MET A 169 -15.13 23.27 -10.55
CA MET A 169 -13.76 22.81 -10.78
C MET A 169 -12.85 23.51 -9.79
N TYR A 170 -12.10 22.73 -9.01
CA TYR A 170 -11.12 23.23 -8.06
C TYR A 170 -9.71 22.90 -8.55
N TYR A 171 -8.82 23.88 -8.48
CA TYR A 171 -7.40 23.70 -8.76
C TYR A 171 -6.66 23.80 -7.43
N VAL A 172 -5.83 22.81 -7.14
CA VAL A 172 -5.06 22.72 -5.89
C VAL A 172 -3.56 22.83 -6.17
N ASN A 173 -2.77 23.08 -5.14
CA ASN A 173 -1.34 23.36 -5.24
C ASN A 173 -0.42 22.13 -5.29
N ASP A 174 -0.96 20.93 -5.50
CA ASP A 174 -0.22 19.69 -5.77
C ASP A 174 -1.01 18.86 -6.80
N GLY A 175 -0.36 18.00 -7.58
CA GLY A 175 -0.95 17.36 -8.76
C GLY A 175 -0.33 16.02 -9.12
N VAL A 176 -0.69 15.48 -10.28
CA VAL A 176 -0.26 14.15 -10.76
C VAL A 176 1.25 14.07 -11.05
N TYR A 177 1.91 15.22 -11.24
CA TYR A 177 3.36 15.32 -11.37
C TYR A 177 4.09 15.45 -10.02
N GLY A 178 3.34 15.76 -8.96
CA GLY A 178 3.80 15.86 -7.58
C GLY A 178 3.38 14.62 -6.79
N SER A 179 2.62 14.80 -5.71
CA SER A 179 2.26 13.69 -4.81
C SER A 179 1.22 12.72 -5.41
N PHE A 180 0.39 13.18 -6.35
CA PHE A 180 -0.67 12.36 -6.96
C PHE A 180 -0.20 11.53 -8.16
N ASN A 181 1.11 11.41 -8.37
CA ASN A 181 1.67 10.49 -9.37
C ASN A 181 1.25 9.04 -9.12
N CYS A 182 0.90 8.70 -7.88
CA CYS A 182 0.34 7.42 -7.47
C CYS A 182 -0.93 7.04 -8.24
N ILE A 183 -1.71 8.02 -8.74
CA ILE A 183 -2.88 7.74 -9.58
C ILE A 183 -2.45 7.09 -10.91
N LEU A 184 -1.34 7.56 -11.48
CA LEU A 184 -0.83 7.10 -12.76
C LEU A 184 0.01 5.81 -12.63
N TYR A 185 0.89 5.75 -11.64
CA TYR A 185 1.87 4.67 -11.51
C TYR A 185 1.46 3.54 -10.56
N ASP A 186 0.66 3.85 -9.53
CA ASP A 186 0.25 2.91 -8.48
C ASP A 186 -1.26 2.59 -8.55
N HIS A 187 -1.97 3.15 -9.53
CA HIS A 187 -3.43 3.04 -9.70
C HIS A 187 -4.22 3.42 -8.44
N ALA A 188 -3.72 4.40 -7.68
CA ALA A 188 -4.34 4.83 -6.44
C ALA A 188 -5.70 5.51 -6.68
N HIS A 189 -6.69 5.16 -5.86
CA HIS A 189 -7.97 5.85 -5.80
C HIS A 189 -7.99 6.80 -4.59
N VAL A 190 -7.76 8.08 -4.85
CA VAL A 190 -7.70 9.10 -3.78
C VAL A 190 -9.09 9.65 -3.46
N LYS A 191 -9.35 9.94 -2.17
CA LYS A 191 -10.61 10.48 -1.68
C LYS A 191 -10.36 11.83 -1.00
N PRO A 192 -10.96 12.93 -1.48
CA PRO A 192 -10.84 14.22 -0.80
C PRO A 192 -11.65 14.21 0.49
N VAL A 193 -11.03 14.64 1.59
CA VAL A 193 -11.65 14.84 2.89
C VAL A 193 -11.65 16.33 3.21
N LEU A 194 -12.79 16.86 3.64
CA LEU A 194 -12.91 18.26 4.02
C LEU A 194 -12.41 18.46 5.44
N GLN A 195 -11.52 19.43 5.63
CA GLN A 195 -11.04 19.80 6.97
C GLN A 195 -12.20 20.28 7.86
N LYS A 196 -13.16 21.01 7.28
CA LYS A 196 -14.39 21.42 7.95
C LYS A 196 -15.50 20.43 7.58
N ARG A 197 -16.13 19.81 8.58
CA ARG A 197 -17.29 18.96 8.34
C ARG A 197 -18.40 19.80 7.70
N PRO A 198 -18.97 19.35 6.57
CA PRO A 198 -20.10 20.04 5.95
C PRO A 198 -21.29 20.08 6.93
N LYS A 199 -22.11 21.11 6.81
CA LYS A 199 -23.37 21.15 7.57
C LYS A 199 -24.33 20.09 7.00
N PRO A 200 -25.18 19.45 7.82
CA PRO A 200 -26.10 18.41 7.35
C PRO A 200 -26.98 18.83 6.16
N ASP A 201 -27.36 20.11 6.11
CA ASP A 201 -28.26 20.68 5.10
C ASP A 201 -27.51 21.39 3.95
N GLU A 202 -26.19 21.23 3.85
CA GLU A 202 -25.38 21.93 2.87
C GLU A 202 -25.48 21.28 1.48
N SER A 203 -25.89 22.06 0.49
CA SER A 203 -26.04 21.58 -0.89
C SER A 203 -24.68 21.12 -1.45
N CYS A 204 -24.67 19.90 -1.99
CA CYS A 204 -23.51 19.34 -2.66
C CYS A 204 -23.63 19.50 -4.18
N PHE A 205 -22.49 19.79 -4.81
CA PHE A 205 -22.36 19.99 -6.25
C PHE A 205 -21.45 18.92 -6.84
N SER A 206 -21.65 18.62 -8.12
CA SER A 206 -20.70 17.78 -8.85
C SER A 206 -19.41 18.57 -9.11
N CYS A 207 -18.31 18.05 -8.60
CA CYS A 207 -17.01 18.71 -8.58
C CYS A 207 -15.92 17.88 -9.28
N SER A 208 -14.95 18.56 -9.89
CA SER A 208 -13.67 17.98 -10.34
C SER A 208 -12.50 18.69 -9.65
N ILE A 209 -11.41 17.96 -9.42
CA ILE A 209 -10.21 18.46 -8.73
C ILE A 209 -9.00 18.29 -9.65
N TRP A 210 -8.24 19.37 -9.81
CA TRP A 210 -7.13 19.50 -10.76
C TRP A 210 -5.86 19.93 -10.03
N GLY A 211 -4.71 19.51 -10.53
CA GLY A 211 -3.42 19.98 -10.05
C GLY A 211 -3.04 21.36 -10.58
N PRO A 212 -1.86 21.86 -10.20
CA PRO A 212 -1.45 23.24 -10.47
C PRO A 212 -0.77 23.43 -11.83
N THR A 213 -0.52 22.35 -12.59
CA THR A 213 0.27 22.45 -13.82
C THR A 213 -0.54 22.97 -15.01
N CYS A 214 0.14 23.23 -16.12
CA CYS A 214 -0.47 23.68 -17.37
C CYS A 214 -0.95 22.51 -18.24
N ASP A 215 -0.90 21.28 -17.72
CA ASP A 215 -1.27 20.07 -18.45
C ASP A 215 -2.74 19.71 -18.19
N GLY A 216 -3.49 19.45 -19.26
CA GLY A 216 -4.88 18.98 -19.18
C GLY A 216 -5.03 17.55 -18.63
N LEU A 217 -3.94 16.79 -18.48
CA LEU A 217 -3.93 15.50 -17.81
C LEU A 217 -3.70 15.59 -16.29
N ASP A 218 -3.38 16.78 -15.76
CA ASP A 218 -3.19 17.01 -14.32
C ASP A 218 -4.53 17.12 -13.58
N ARG A 219 -5.27 16.01 -13.62
CA ARG A 219 -6.59 15.85 -13.02
C ARG A 219 -6.53 14.80 -11.93
N ILE A 220 -6.83 15.19 -10.70
CA ILE A 220 -6.71 14.35 -9.50
C ILE A 220 -8.01 13.57 -9.28
N VAL A 221 -9.15 14.25 -9.36
CA VAL A 221 -10.48 13.63 -9.20
C VAL A 221 -11.37 14.08 -10.36
N GLU A 222 -11.83 13.13 -11.16
CA GLU A 222 -12.71 13.41 -12.29
C GLU A 222 -14.10 13.88 -11.86
N ARG A 223 -14.70 13.20 -10.88
CA ARG A 223 -16.03 13.54 -10.35
C ARG A 223 -16.15 13.14 -8.88
N CYS A 224 -16.56 14.08 -8.05
CA CYS A 224 -16.98 13.85 -6.67
C CYS A 224 -18.14 14.78 -6.31
N ALA A 225 -18.83 14.50 -5.21
CA ALA A 225 -19.86 15.39 -4.66
C ALA A 225 -19.30 16.08 -3.42
N MET A 226 -19.30 17.41 -3.43
CA MET A 226 -18.81 18.22 -2.31
C MET A 226 -19.65 19.50 -2.17
N PRO A 227 -19.74 20.09 -0.96
CA PRO A 227 -20.22 21.46 -0.79
C PRO A 227 -19.38 22.44 -1.62
N GLU A 228 -19.91 23.65 -1.78
CA GLU A 228 -19.18 24.71 -2.46
C GLU A 228 -18.04 25.26 -1.57
N LEU A 229 -16.81 25.03 -2.01
CA LEU A 229 -15.59 25.50 -1.35
C LEU A 229 -15.08 26.79 -2.01
N GLN A 230 -14.16 27.48 -1.34
CA GLN A 230 -13.57 28.73 -1.80
C GLN A 230 -12.05 28.63 -1.96
N VAL A 231 -11.49 29.56 -2.74
CA VAL A 231 -10.03 29.74 -2.81
C VAL A 231 -9.49 30.04 -1.41
N GLY A 232 -8.44 29.34 -1.02
CA GLY A 232 -7.87 29.38 0.33
C GLY A 232 -8.38 28.28 1.28
N ASP A 233 -9.46 27.55 0.94
CA ASP A 233 -9.86 26.37 1.72
C ASP A 233 -8.88 25.20 1.52
N TRP A 234 -8.85 24.29 2.50
CA TRP A 234 -7.98 23.13 2.51
C TRP A 234 -8.75 21.84 2.24
N MET A 235 -8.15 20.98 1.43
CA MET A 235 -8.57 19.60 1.23
C MET A 235 -7.50 18.66 1.80
N LEU A 236 -7.94 17.60 2.45
CA LEU A 236 -7.08 16.57 3.02
C LEU A 236 -7.19 15.29 2.19
N PHE A 237 -6.08 14.58 2.05
CA PHE A 237 -6.00 13.27 1.41
C PHE A 237 -5.22 12.35 2.35
N GLU A 238 -5.94 11.47 3.03
CA GLU A 238 -5.37 10.48 3.94
C GLU A 238 -4.72 9.33 3.14
N ASN A 239 -3.94 8.50 3.83
CA ASN A 239 -3.27 7.33 3.25
C ASN A 239 -2.28 7.67 2.11
N MET A 240 -1.65 8.84 2.16
CA MET A 240 -0.79 9.39 1.09
C MET A 240 0.72 9.14 1.30
N GLY A 241 1.10 8.09 2.04
CA GLY A 241 2.51 7.84 2.36
C GLY A 241 3.26 6.90 1.41
N ALA A 242 2.54 6.08 0.65
CA ALA A 242 3.15 5.08 -0.22
C ALA A 242 3.09 5.49 -1.70
N TYR A 243 4.23 5.41 -2.40
CA TYR A 243 4.36 5.73 -3.83
C TYR A 243 3.88 7.14 -4.23
N THR A 244 3.99 8.09 -3.30
CA THR A 244 3.65 9.51 -3.49
C THR A 244 4.92 10.34 -3.66
N VAL A 245 5.48 10.87 -2.57
CA VAL A 245 6.67 11.74 -2.55
C VAL A 245 7.90 11.09 -3.18
N ALA A 246 7.97 9.75 -3.17
CA ALA A 246 9.07 8.96 -3.71
C ALA A 246 9.24 9.12 -5.23
N ALA A 247 8.14 9.34 -5.97
CA ALA A 247 8.12 9.48 -7.42
C ALA A 247 7.69 10.88 -7.90
N ALA A 248 7.54 11.83 -6.96
CA ALA A 248 7.18 13.21 -7.27
C ALA A 248 8.31 13.94 -8.02
N SER A 249 7.96 14.76 -8.99
CA SER A 249 8.88 15.65 -9.72
C SER A 249 8.65 17.12 -9.35
N THR A 250 9.43 18.02 -9.96
CA THR A 250 9.21 19.48 -9.88
C THR A 250 8.85 20.04 -11.25
N PHE A 251 8.06 19.30 -12.04
CA PHE A 251 7.54 19.75 -13.33
C PHE A 251 6.78 21.08 -13.19
N ASN A 252 6.91 21.97 -14.18
CA ASN A 252 6.44 23.37 -14.13
C ASN A 252 6.96 24.21 -12.94
N GLY A 253 8.00 23.75 -12.23
CA GLY A 253 8.64 24.49 -11.14
C GLY A 253 7.93 24.40 -9.79
N PHE A 254 6.82 23.66 -9.70
CA PHE A 254 6.12 23.44 -8.42
C PHE A 254 6.97 22.59 -7.49
N GLN A 255 7.18 23.08 -6.26
CA GLN A 255 8.01 22.41 -5.27
C GLN A 255 7.23 21.30 -4.56
N ARG A 256 7.97 20.31 -4.06
CA ARG A 256 7.39 19.23 -3.25
C ARG A 256 6.84 19.79 -1.92
N PRO A 257 5.73 19.27 -1.39
CA PRO A 257 5.22 19.66 -0.08
C PRO A 257 6.24 19.42 1.04
N ALA A 258 6.26 20.31 2.05
CA ALA A 258 7.04 20.09 3.26
C ALA A 258 6.42 18.96 4.10
N ILE A 259 7.27 18.11 4.69
CA ILE A 259 6.85 17.01 5.55
C ILE A 259 7.09 17.39 7.01
N HIS A 260 6.03 17.35 7.82
CA HIS A 260 6.09 17.61 9.25
C HIS A 260 5.92 16.30 10.01
N TYR A 261 7.03 15.75 10.53
CA TYR A 261 7.00 14.54 11.34
C TYR A 261 6.50 14.83 12.74
N VAL A 262 5.58 14.00 13.23
CA VAL A 262 5.04 14.04 14.58
C VAL A 262 5.17 12.67 15.23
N MET A 263 5.42 12.63 16.54
CA MET A 263 5.48 11.39 17.31
C MET A 263 4.92 11.64 18.71
N SER A 264 4.00 10.79 19.16
CA SER A 264 3.48 10.87 20.51
C SER A 264 4.54 10.41 21.52
N ARG A 265 4.42 10.86 22.77
CA ARG A 265 5.33 10.41 23.84
C ARG A 265 5.30 8.87 24.03
N PRO A 266 4.13 8.21 24.03
CA PRO A 266 4.08 6.75 24.10
C PRO A 266 4.80 6.06 22.93
N ALA A 267 4.61 6.54 21.70
CA ALA A 267 5.29 5.97 20.53
C ALA A 267 6.82 6.15 20.61
N TRP A 268 7.30 7.29 21.12
CA TRP A 268 8.72 7.51 21.37
C TRP A 268 9.29 6.56 22.43
N GLN A 269 8.55 6.31 23.51
CA GLN A 269 8.96 5.36 24.55
C GLN A 269 9.06 3.93 24.01
N LEU A 270 8.07 3.51 23.21
CA LEU A 270 8.10 2.23 22.52
C LEU A 270 9.33 2.11 21.61
N MET A 271 9.67 3.16 20.87
CA MET A 271 10.87 3.19 20.03
C MET A 271 12.17 3.05 20.85
N GLN A 272 12.25 3.66 22.03
CA GLN A 272 13.42 3.47 22.92
C GLN A 272 13.50 2.03 23.44
N GLN A 273 12.36 1.42 23.80
CA GLN A 273 12.32 0.02 24.23
C GLN A 273 12.82 -0.91 23.12
N ILE A 274 12.35 -0.73 21.88
CA ILE A 274 12.80 -1.52 20.73
C ILE A 274 14.31 -1.35 20.49
N LYS A 275 14.81 -0.12 20.62
CA LYS A 275 16.24 0.17 20.44
C LYS A 275 17.12 -0.49 21.51
N GLU A 276 16.66 -0.51 22.77
CA GLU A 276 17.43 -1.03 23.89
C GLU A 276 17.34 -2.56 24.02
N GLN A 277 16.15 -3.12 23.78
CA GLN A 277 15.82 -4.51 24.09
C GLN A 277 15.62 -5.38 22.83
N GLY A 278 15.67 -4.76 21.65
CA GLY A 278 15.19 -5.39 20.41
C GLY A 278 13.66 -5.39 20.35
N PHE A 279 13.10 -5.97 19.30
CA PHE A 279 11.64 -6.18 19.24
C PHE A 279 11.21 -7.05 20.43
N LEU A 280 10.25 -6.55 21.20
CA LEU A 280 9.68 -7.31 22.31
C LEU A 280 9.01 -8.57 21.73
N ALA A 281 9.28 -9.73 22.33
CA ALA A 281 8.45 -10.91 22.07
C ALA A 281 7.01 -10.57 22.47
N GLU A 282 6.03 -10.97 21.65
CA GLU A 282 4.61 -10.68 21.92
C GLU A 282 4.25 -11.06 23.35
N VAL A 283 3.77 -10.07 24.10
CA VAL A 283 3.00 -10.32 25.32
C VAL A 283 1.70 -10.95 24.85
N GLU A 284 1.34 -12.12 25.37
CA GLU A 284 -0.01 -12.70 25.21
C GLU A 284 -1.04 -11.59 25.38
N GLU A 285 -1.91 -11.40 24.37
CA GLU A 285 -2.89 -10.32 24.26
C GLU A 285 -3.44 -9.89 25.63
N GLN A 286 -2.88 -8.82 26.18
CA GLN A 286 -3.63 -7.97 27.11
C GLN A 286 -4.43 -7.02 26.25
N ASP A 287 -5.76 -7.14 26.33
CA ASP A 287 -6.79 -6.27 25.77
C ASP A 287 -6.24 -5.09 24.95
N VAL A 288 -6.30 -5.24 23.62
CA VAL A 288 -5.96 -4.22 22.61
C VAL A 288 -6.88 -2.97 22.70
N ALA A 289 -7.78 -2.91 23.70
CA ALA A 289 -8.57 -1.74 24.03
C ALA A 289 -7.76 -0.59 24.71
N SER A 290 -6.47 -0.77 25.01
CA SER A 290 -5.70 0.19 25.84
C SER A 290 -4.57 0.95 25.15
N LEU A 291 -4.33 0.75 23.84
CA LEU A 291 -3.37 1.56 23.08
C LEU A 291 -4.10 2.62 22.24
N PRO A 292 -3.82 3.93 22.42
CA PRO A 292 -4.50 4.97 21.66
C PRO A 292 -3.99 4.97 20.21
N LEU A 293 -4.68 4.22 19.37
CA LEU A 293 -4.71 4.43 17.92
C LEU A 293 -5.44 5.75 17.68
N SER A 294 -4.70 6.75 17.21
CA SER A 294 -5.16 8.10 16.88
C SER A 294 -5.46 9.04 18.06
N CYS A 295 -5.05 10.30 17.89
CA CYS A 295 -5.28 11.41 18.81
C CYS A 295 -6.76 11.88 18.85
N ALA A 296 -7.73 11.09 18.36
CA ALA A 296 -9.07 11.56 18.06
C ALA A 296 -10.23 10.61 18.44
N TRP A 297 -10.04 9.70 19.40
CA TRP A 297 -11.09 8.77 19.85
C TRP A 297 -11.51 9.08 21.30
N GLU A 298 -12.64 9.76 21.46
CA GLU A 298 -13.47 9.71 22.66
C GLU A 298 -14.91 9.44 22.18
N SER A 299 -15.31 8.18 22.04
CA SER A 299 -16.71 7.73 21.96
C SER A 299 -16.74 6.19 22.02
N GLY A 300 -17.09 5.65 23.18
CA GLY A 300 -16.97 4.23 23.50
C GLY A 300 -17.99 3.32 22.82
N ILE A 301 -17.51 2.20 22.27
CA ILE A 301 -18.25 0.98 21.90
C ILE A 301 -17.26 -0.21 22.00
N GLU A 302 -17.65 -1.31 22.64
CA GLU A 302 -16.87 -2.56 22.81
C GLU A 302 -17.31 -3.67 21.84
N TYR A 303 -16.37 -4.55 21.43
CA TYR A 303 -16.65 -5.85 20.77
C TYR A 303 -15.63 -6.95 21.17
N PRO A 304 -16.01 -8.26 21.08
CA PRO A 304 -15.34 -9.37 21.76
C PRO A 304 -14.22 -10.08 20.96
N ALA A 305 -13.38 -10.80 21.72
CA ALA A 305 -12.07 -11.35 21.35
C ALA A 305 -12.02 -12.73 20.65
N ALA A 306 -10.87 -12.95 19.97
CA ALA A 306 -10.03 -14.17 19.89
C ALA A 306 -9.79 -14.82 18.49
N CYS A 307 -8.51 -14.90 18.06
CA CYS A 307 -7.75 -16.15 17.83
C CYS A 307 -6.37 -15.98 17.12
N ALA A 308 -5.29 -16.27 17.89
CA ALA A 308 -4.02 -17.00 17.65
C ALA A 308 -3.17 -16.91 16.34
N SER A 309 -2.03 -16.20 16.50
CA SER A 309 -0.62 -16.34 16.07
C SER A 309 -0.16 -17.21 14.88
N ALA A 310 0.54 -16.56 13.93
CA ALA A 310 1.98 -16.78 13.68
C ALA A 310 2.65 -15.47 13.21
N SER A 311 3.93 -15.25 13.55
CA SER A 311 4.59 -13.94 13.40
C SER A 311 5.51 -13.86 12.18
N ILE A 312 5.20 -12.95 11.25
CA ILE A 312 6.14 -12.48 10.23
C ILE A 312 7.04 -11.43 10.91
N ASN A 313 8.31 -11.77 11.14
CA ASN A 313 9.30 -10.75 11.50
C ASN A 313 9.60 -9.92 10.26
N VAL A 314 9.11 -8.68 10.27
CA VAL A 314 9.48 -7.66 9.30
C VAL A 314 10.70 -6.88 9.80
#